data_AF-A0A1Q6T1S8-F1
#
_entry.id   AF-A0A1Q6T1S8-F1
#
_cell.length_a   1.000
_cell.length_b   1.000
_cell.length_c   1.000
_cell.angle_alpha   90.00
_cell.angle_beta   90.00
_cell.angle_gamma   90.00
#
_symmetry.space_group_name_H-M   'P 1'
#
loop_
_entity.id
_entity.type
_entity.pdbx_description
1 polymer ?
#
loop_
_entity_poly.entity_id
_entity_poly.type
_entity_poly.pdbx_seq_one_letter_code
_entity_poly.pdbx_strand_id
1 'polypeptide(L)' 'MSNIINIDDVKLDDSERQRCEVYTRVMGYIRPTTEFNVGKKGEYKSRLCFCEEKAVMGCEARECVCRDNTMALAAE' A
#
# COMPACT_ATOMS: atom_id res chain seq x y z
N MET A 1 17.57 1.98 -27.58
CA MET A 1 18.16 2.22 -26.25
C MET A 1 17.02 2.20 -25.26
N SER A 2 16.90 1.12 -24.49
CA SER A 2 15.82 0.94 -23.52
C SER A 2 16.18 1.65 -22.21
N ASN A 3 15.49 2.75 -21.91
CA ASN A 3 15.61 3.47 -20.65
C ASN A 3 14.80 2.74 -19.57
N ILE A 4 15.32 1.60 -19.09
CA ILE A 4 14.77 0.92 -17.92
C ILE A 4 15.62 1.39 -16.74
N ILE A 5 15.04 2.22 -15.89
CA ILE A 5 15.65 2.72 -14.65
C ILE A 5 15.12 1.85 -13.51
N ASN A 6 16.01 1.21 -12.76
CA ASN A 6 15.64 0.45 -11.58
C ASN A 6 15.41 1.43 -10.41
N ILE A 7 14.28 1.34 -9.73
CA ILE A 7 13.90 2.34 -8.72
C ILE A 7 14.86 2.36 -7.52
N ASP A 8 15.46 1.20 -7.21
CA ASP A 8 16.39 1.00 -6.09
C ASP A 8 17.72 1.74 -6.27
N ASP A 9 18.10 2.04 -7.51
CA ASP A 9 19.33 2.78 -7.85
C ASP A 9 19.16 4.29 -7.68
N VAL A 10 17.92 4.79 -7.58
CA VAL A 10 17.61 6.22 -7.39
C VAL A 10 17.57 6.55 -5.90
N LYS A 11 18.74 6.83 -5.32
CA LYS A 11 18.86 7.28 -3.93
C LYS A 11 18.89 8.80 -3.86
N LEU A 12 17.85 9.40 -3.28
CA LEU A 12 17.77 10.84 -2.98
C LEU A 12 18.35 11.12 -1.59
N ASP A 13 19.12 12.21 -1.48
CA ASP A 13 19.54 12.77 -0.20
C ASP A 13 18.34 13.39 0.55
N ASP A 14 18.43 13.51 1.87
CA ASP A 14 17.34 14.06 2.70
C ASP A 14 17.03 15.53 2.34
N SER A 15 18.03 16.27 1.86
CA SER A 15 17.86 17.65 1.40
C SER A 15 17.03 17.77 0.11
N GLU A 16 16.99 16.72 -0.70
CA GLU A 16 16.24 16.67 -1.96
C GLU A 16 14.80 16.15 -1.77
N ARG A 17 14.49 15.59 -0.59
CA ARG A 17 13.17 15.03 -0.27
C ARG A 17 12.20 16.14 0.13
N GLN A 18 10.98 16.04 -0.38
CA GLN A 18 9.86 16.87 0.05
C GLN A 18 8.90 16.06 0.92
N ARG A 19 8.37 16.69 1.97
CA ARG A 19 7.37 16.04 2.83
C ARG A 19 6.06 15.85 2.07
N CYS A 20 5.59 14.61 2.01
CA CYS A 20 4.30 14.27 1.44
C CYS A 20 3.22 14.17 2.53
N GLU A 21 2.01 14.59 2.20
CA GLU A 21 0.84 14.34 3.04
C GLU A 21 0.16 13.04 2.61
N VAL A 22 -0.14 12.19 3.59
CA VAL A 22 -0.83 10.92 3.38
C VAL A 22 -2.30 11.10 3.73
N TYR A 23 -3.17 10.78 2.78
CA TYR A 23 -4.62 10.86 2.91
C TYR A 23 -5.24 9.46 2.97
N THR A 24 -6.31 9.30 3.75
CA THR A 24 -7.03 8.03 3.85
C THR A 24 -8.53 8.23 3.98
N ARG A 25 -9.29 7.15 3.74
CA ARG A 25 -10.75 7.16 3.82
C ARG A 25 -11.22 7.13 5.27
N VAL A 26 -12.08 8.09 5.63
CA VAL A 26 -12.77 8.18 6.91
C VAL A 26 -14.28 8.22 6.64
N MET A 27 -14.99 7.12 6.94
CA MET A 27 -16.45 7.04 6.89
C MET A 27 -17.12 7.56 5.59
N GLY A 28 -16.43 7.59 4.45
CA GLY A 28 -17.00 8.05 3.19
C GLY A 28 -16.16 9.09 2.44
N TYR A 29 -15.39 9.91 3.17
CA TYR A 29 -14.60 11.00 2.59
C TYR A 29 -13.10 10.80 2.81
N ILE A 30 -12.29 11.58 2.09
CA ILE A 30 -10.83 11.54 2.18
C ILE A 30 -10.37 12.60 3.18
N ARG A 31 -9.52 12.21 4.14
CA ARG A 31 -8.99 13.09 5.19
C ARG A 31 -7.49 12.87 5.35
N PRO A 32 -6.68 13.93 5.57
CA PRO A 32 -5.27 13.77 5.83
C PRO A 32 -5.05 13.10 7.19
N THR A 33 -4.09 12.19 7.24
CA THR A 33 -3.71 11.44 8.44
C THR A 33 -3.09 12.32 9.53
N THR A 34 -2.52 13.46 9.14
CA THR A 34 -1.93 14.46 10.05
C THR A 34 -2.95 15.09 10.98
N GLU A 35 -4.22 15.19 10.58
CA GLU A 35 -5.30 15.76 11.40
C GLU A 35 -5.92 14.76 12.40
N PHE A 36 -5.41 13.54 12.51
CA PHE A 36 -6.01 12.53 13.36
C PHE A 36 -5.77 12.83 14.85
N ASN A 37 -6.84 12.80 15.64
CA ASN A 37 -6.74 12.82 17.09
C ASN A 37 -6.26 11.45 17.62
N VAL A 38 -5.95 11.36 18.92
CA VAL A 38 -5.41 10.13 19.53
C VAL A 38 -6.35 8.93 19.34
N GLY A 39 -7.66 9.13 19.54
CA GLY A 39 -8.65 8.06 19.34
C GLY A 39 -8.70 7.56 17.90
N LYS A 40 -8.65 8.46 16.92
CA LYS A 40 -8.66 8.11 15.50
C LYS A 40 -7.37 7.41 15.07
N LYS A 41 -6.22 7.80 15.63
CA LYS A 41 -4.94 7.08 15.42
C LYS A 41 -5.02 5.64 15.95
N GLY A 42 -5.66 5.43 17.10
CA GLY A 42 -5.92 4.09 17.65
C GLY A 42 -6.80 3.25 16.73
N GLU A 43 -7.95 3.79 16.32
CA GLU A 43 -8.87 3.13 15.39
C GLU A 43 -8.18 2.79 14.05
N TYR A 44 -7.43 3.73 13.48
CA TYR A 44 -6.72 3.52 12.22
C TYR A 44 -5.72 2.37 12.30
N LYS A 45 -4.95 2.27 13.39
CA LYS A 45 -3.99 1.17 13.63
C LYS A 45 -4.65 -0.20 13.79
N SER A 46 -5.90 -0.24 14.28
CA SER A 46 -6.66 -1.48 14.41
C SER A 46 -7.33 -1.95 13.11
N ARG A 47 -7.24 -1.19 12.01
CA ARG A 47 -7.84 -1.59 10.73
C ARG A 47 -7.09 -2.78 10.15
N LEU A 48 -7.85 -3.77 9.69
CA LEU A 48 -7.30 -4.89 8.94
C LEU A 48 -7.24 -4.53 7.45
N CYS A 49 -6.07 -4.66 6.86
CA CYS A 49 -5.88 -4.51 5.43
C CYS A 49 -6.15 -5.84 4.71
N PHE A 50 -6.64 -5.74 3.48
CA PHE A 50 -6.73 -6.90 2.60
C PHE A 50 -5.31 -7.47 2.36
N CYS A 51 -5.23 -8.79 2.29
CA CYS A 51 -3.99 -9.50 2.00
C CYS A 51 -4.30 -10.55 0.94
N GLU A 52 -3.73 -10.36 -0.25
CA GLU A 52 -3.97 -11.20 -1.41
C GLU A 52 -3.59 -12.66 -1.14
N GLU A 53 -2.40 -12.89 -0.57
CA GLU A 53 -1.94 -14.24 -0.20
C GLU A 53 -2.98 -14.97 0.67
N LYS A 54 -3.50 -14.31 1.71
CA LYS A 54 -4.54 -14.88 2.59
C LYS A 54 -5.85 -15.15 1.87
N ALA A 55 -6.17 -14.39 0.82
CA ALA A 55 -7.37 -14.60 0.02
C ALA A 55 -7.23 -15.82 -0.92
N VAL A 56 -6.01 -16.14 -1.37
CA VAL A 56 -5.75 -17.23 -2.33
C VAL A 56 -5.26 -18.54 -1.69
N MET A 57 -4.87 -18.55 -0.41
CA MET A 57 -4.36 -19.74 0.31
C MET A 57 -5.29 -20.97 0.31
N GLY A 58 -6.57 -20.84 -0.07
CA GLY A 58 -7.53 -21.94 -0.16
C GLY A 58 -7.93 -22.37 -1.58
N CYS A 59 -7.40 -21.74 -2.64
CA CYS A 59 -7.73 -22.10 -4.03
C CYS A 59 -6.83 -23.24 -4.55
N GLU A 60 -7.08 -24.48 -4.10
CA GLU A 60 -6.46 -25.70 -4.66
C GLU A 60 -7.21 -26.27 -5.88
N ALA A 61 -8.27 -25.61 -6.36
CA ALA A 61 -8.99 -26.06 -7.55
C ALA A 61 -8.17 -25.72 -8.81
N ARG A 62 -7.90 -26.74 -9.64
CA ARG A 62 -7.04 -26.69 -10.85
C ARG A 62 -7.49 -25.73 -11.96
N GLU A 63 -8.52 -24.91 -11.75
CA GLU A 63 -9.02 -23.89 -12.70
C GLU A 63 -9.43 -22.58 -12.00
N CYS A 64 -8.71 -22.16 -10.95
CA CYS A 64 -8.94 -20.87 -10.29
C CYS A 64 -8.12 -19.77 -10.98
N VAL A 65 -8.79 -18.77 -11.56
CA VAL A 65 -8.22 -17.64 -12.34
C VAL A 65 -7.33 -16.69 -11.49
N CYS A 66 -7.20 -16.92 -10.19
CA CYS A 66 -6.44 -16.07 -9.27
C CYS A 66 -4.93 -16.35 -9.24
N ARG A 67 -4.39 -17.14 -10.17
CA ARG A 67 -2.96 -17.54 -10.17
C ARG A 67 -2.05 -16.60 -10.96
N ASP A 68 -2.61 -15.67 -11.73
CA ASP A 68 -1.85 -14.65 -12.45
C ASP A 68 -1.57 -13.46 -11.52
N ASN A 69 -0.77 -13.74 -10.49
CA ASN A 69 -0.25 -12.81 -9.48
C ASN A 69 0.78 -11.81 -10.09
N THR A 70 0.50 -11.24 -11.25
CA THR A 70 1.24 -10.07 -11.71
C THR A 70 0.70 -8.84 -10.99
N MET A 71 1.54 -8.26 -10.13
CA MET A 71 1.42 -6.97 -9.41
C MET A 71 1.18 -7.02 -7.89
N ALA A 72 1.81 -7.97 -7.19
CA ALA A 72 2.10 -7.83 -5.76
C ALA A 72 3.45 -7.13 -5.54
N LEU A 73 3.49 -5.79 -5.64
CA LEU A 73 4.60 -4.95 -5.17
C LEU A 73 4.09 -3.51 -4.98
N ALA A 74 3.51 -3.23 -3.81
CA ALA A 74 3.40 -1.89 -3.22
C ALA A 74 2.69 -1.97 -1.85
N ALA A 75 3.44 -2.33 -0.80
CA ALA A 75 3.05 -2.08 0.57
C ALA A 75 4.28 -2.01 1.46
N GLU A 76 5.08 -0.95 1.27
CA GLU A 76 5.87 -0.31 2.32
C GLU A 76 5.57 1.20 2.28
#